data_AF-A0A4D4MLP2-F1
#
_entry.id   AF-A0A4D4MLP2-F1
#
_cell.length_a   1.000
_cell.length_b   1.000
_cell.length_c   1.000
_cell.angle_alpha   90.00
_cell.angle_beta   90.00
_cell.angle_gamma   90.00
#
_symmetry.space_group_name_H-M   'P 1'
#
loop_
_entity.id
_entity.type
_entity.pdbx_description
1 polymer ?
#
loop_
_entity_poly.entity_id
_entity_poly.type
_entity_poly.pdbx_seq_one_letter_code
_entity_poly.pdbx_strand_id
1 'polypeptide(L)'
;MGMRRGRRLAVDVGDARIGVASCDPDGILATPVETVPGRDVPAAHRRLKQLVEEYEPIEVVLGLPRSLKGARARPRSRSAPSPRSSPA
;
A
#
# COMPACT_ATOMS: atom_id res chain seq x y z
N MET A 1 -24.40 -6.23 3.93
CA MET A 1 -23.46 -6.45 5.04
C MET A 1 -22.85 -5.11 5.38
N GLY A 2 -23.10 -4.57 6.58
CA GLY A 2 -22.55 -3.27 6.98
C GLY A 2 -21.05 -3.38 7.30
N MET A 3 -20.31 -2.28 7.16
CA MET A 3 -18.90 -2.24 7.54
C MET A 3 -18.74 -2.46 9.05
N ARG A 4 -17.72 -3.21 9.46
CA ARG A 4 -17.39 -3.37 10.89
C ARG A 4 -16.89 -2.03 11.44
N ARG A 5 -17.36 -1.64 12.63
CA ARG A 5 -16.87 -0.42 13.27
C ARG A 5 -15.41 -0.60 13.70
N GLY A 6 -14.58 0.39 13.41
CA GLY A 6 -13.16 0.43 13.75
C GLY A 6 -12.35 1.20 12.71
N ARG A 7 -11.24 1.79 13.18
CA ARG A 7 -10.27 2.49 12.33
C ARG A 7 -9.63 1.52 11.34
N ARG A 8 -9.33 1.99 10.14
CA ARG A 8 -8.61 1.25 9.10
C ARG A 8 -7.41 2.04 8.64
N LEU A 9 -6.36 1.33 8.22
CA LEU A 9 -5.27 1.92 7.47
C LEU A 9 -5.42 1.56 5.99
N ALA A 10 -5.42 2.57 5.12
CA ALA A 10 -5.30 2.38 3.68
C ALA A 10 -3.83 2.52 3.26
N VAL A 11 -3.36 1.62 2.41
CA VAL A 11 -2.01 1.61 1.87
C VAL A 11 -2.07 1.54 0.34
N ASP A 12 -1.55 2.58 -0.31
CA ASP A 12 -1.43 2.66 -1.76
C ASP A 12 0.04 2.52 -2.16
N VAL A 13 0.38 1.39 -2.79
CA VAL A 13 1.77 1.00 -3.06
C VAL A 13 2.19 1.44 -4.46
N GLY A 14 3.17 2.33 -4.53
CA GLY A 14 3.88 2.69 -5.76
C GLY A 14 5.39 2.48 -5.65
N ASP A 15 6.06 2.33 -6.81
CA ASP A 15 7.51 2.06 -6.87
C ASP A 15 8.37 3.13 -6.18
N ALA A 16 7.91 4.39 -6.17
CA ALA A 16 8.63 5.51 -5.56
C ALA A 16 8.16 5.83 -4.14
N ARG A 17 6.85 5.70 -3.88
CA ARG A 17 6.17 6.17 -2.68
C ARG A 17 5.03 5.23 -2.35
N ILE A 18 4.81 5.03 -1.06
CA ILE A 18 3.67 4.31 -0.51
C ILE A 18 2.87 5.35 0.29
N GLY A 19 1.65 5.63 -0.14
CA GLY A 19 0.73 6.51 0.59
C GLY A 19 0.06 5.72 1.70
N VAL A 20 0.02 6.28 2.91
CA VAL A 20 -0.71 5.72 4.05
C VAL A 20 -1.75 6.71 4.55
N ALA A 21 -2.97 6.24 4.79
CA ALA A 21 -4.06 7.03 5.36
C ALA A 21 -4.81 6.23 6.44
N SER A 22 -5.39 6.93 7.41
CA SER A 22 -6.27 6.36 8.45
C SER A 22 -7.69 6.90 8.24
N CYS A 23 -8.72 6.16 8.65
CA CYS A 23 -10.09 6.69 8.71
C CYS A 23 -10.63 6.76 10.15
N ASP A 24 -11.73 7.48 10.36
CA ASP A 24 -12.51 7.38 11.59
C ASP A 24 -13.11 5.96 11.79
N PRO A 25 -13.62 5.61 13.00
CA PRO A 25 -14.17 4.28 13.28
C PRO A 25 -15.38 3.89 12.43
N ASP A 26 -16.12 4.86 11.90
CA ASP A 26 -17.30 4.60 11.07
C ASP A 26 -16.90 4.50 9.58
N GLY A 27 -15.65 4.82 9.25
CA GLY A 27 -15.06 4.68 7.92
C GLY A 27 -15.48 5.76 6.93
N ILE A 28 -15.84 6.96 7.43
CA ILE A 28 -16.44 8.03 6.63
C ILE A 28 -15.36 8.91 5.99
N LEU A 29 -14.38 9.36 6.76
CA LEU A 29 -13.34 10.31 6.35
C LEU A 29 -11.96 9.68 6.49
N ALA A 30 -11.25 9.57 5.37
CA ALA A 30 -9.84 9.22 5.35
C ALA A 30 -8.97 10.48 5.50
N THR A 31 -7.96 10.41 6.36
CA THR A 31 -6.95 11.45 6.55
C THR A 31 -5.55 10.90 6.25
N PRO A 32 -4.69 11.69 5.60
CA PRO A 32 -3.32 11.26 5.32
C PRO A 32 -2.54 11.06 6.62
N VAL A 33 -1.75 9.98 6.67
CA VAL A 33 -0.87 9.64 7.81
C VAL A 33 0.59 9.90 7.44
N GLU A 34 1.09 9.22 6.41
CA GLU A 34 2.50 9.30 6.02
C GLU A 34 2.68 8.94 4.54
N THR A 35 3.74 9.46 3.93
CA THR A 35 4.24 8.98 2.64
C THR A 35 5.57 8.26 2.86
N VAL A 36 5.54 6.92 2.82
CA VAL A 36 6.72 6.07 3.04
C VAL A 36 7.50 5.92 1.73
N PRO A 37 8.84 6.00 1.71
CA PRO A 37 9.63 5.71 0.51
C PRO A 37 9.44 4.26 0.02
N GLY A 38 9.08 4.08 -1.25
CA GLY A 38 8.80 2.76 -1.83
C GLY A 38 10.02 2.01 -2.38
N ARG A 39 11.17 2.68 -2.50
CA ARG A 39 12.37 2.13 -3.17
C ARG A 39 13.10 1.08 -2.32
N ASP A 40 13.04 1.19 -1.00
CA ASP A 40 13.62 0.24 -0.04
C ASP A 40 12.49 -0.57 0.61
N VAL A 41 12.23 -1.76 0.07
CA VAL A 41 11.13 -2.62 0.52
C VAL A 41 11.29 -3.08 1.97
N PRO A 42 12.48 -3.55 2.42
CA PRO A 42 12.70 -3.86 3.83
C PRO A 42 12.43 -2.68 4.78
N ALA A 43 12.89 -1.47 4.44
CA ALA A 43 12.63 -0.29 5.26
C ALA A 43 11.13 0.09 5.26
N ALA A 44 10.49 0.03 4.09
CA ALA A 44 9.05 0.28 3.97
C ALA A 44 8.23 -0.69 4.83
N HIS A 45 8.53 -1.99 4.79
CA HIS A 45 7.85 -2.98 5.64
C HIS A 45 8.02 -2.69 7.13
N ARG A 46 9.22 -2.32 7.57
CA ARG A 46 9.45 -1.93 8.97
C ARG A 46 8.58 -0.73 9.37
N ARG A 47 8.52 0.30 8.51
CA ARG A 47 7.72 1.50 8.82
C ARG A 47 6.22 1.20 8.80
N LEU A 48 5.74 0.42 7.84
CA LEU A 48 4.34 0.00 7.79
C LEU A 48 3.94 -0.83 9.02
N LYS A 49 4.82 -1.71 9.51
CA LYS A 49 4.59 -2.46 10.75
C LYS A 49 4.42 -1.52 11.96
N GLN A 50 5.30 -0.52 12.09
CA GLN A 50 5.20 0.48 13.15
C GLN A 50 3.88 1.26 13.07
N LEU A 51 3.44 1.66 11.87
CA LEU A 51 2.17 2.35 11.69
C LEU A 51 0.97 1.48 12.07
N VAL A 52 1.01 0.17 11.80
CA VAL A 52 -0.03 -0.77 12.24
C VAL A 52 -0.03 -0.90 13.77
N GLU A 53 1.13 -0.99 14.40
CA GLU A 53 1.27 -1.04 15.86
C GLU A 53 0.79 0.26 16.54
N GLU A 54 1.06 1.42 15.94
CA GLU A 54 0.69 2.74 16.48
C GLU A 54 -0.81 3.03 16.34
N TYR A 55 -1.43 2.64 15.21
CA TYR A 55 -2.82 2.97 14.90
C TYR A 55 -3.83 1.87 15.27
N GLU A 56 -3.34 0.65 15.55
CA GLU A 56 -4.14 -0.53 15.89
C GLU A 56 -5.40 -0.70 15.01
N PRO A 57 -5.28 -0.67 13.67
CA PRO A 57 -6.44 -0.74 12.79
C PRO A 57 -7.09 -2.12 12.86
N ILE A 58 -8.41 -2.18 12.71
CA ILE A 58 -9.13 -3.46 12.63
C ILE A 58 -8.86 -4.18 11.31
N GLU A 59 -8.51 -3.44 10.26
CA GLU A 59 -8.26 -3.91 8.90
C GLU A 59 -7.25 -3.00 8.19
N VAL A 60 -6.44 -3.58 7.31
CA VAL A 60 -5.60 -2.84 6.36
C VAL A 60 -6.16 -3.02 4.95
N VAL A 61 -6.37 -1.92 4.25
CA VAL A 61 -6.92 -1.90 2.88
C VAL A 61 -5.79 -1.59 1.90
N LEU A 62 -5.58 -2.48 0.93
CA LEU A 62 -4.55 -2.31 -0.10
C LEU A 62 -5.15 -1.85 -1.43
N GLY A 63 -4.59 -0.81 -2.02
CA GLY A 63 -4.91 -0.39 -3.38
C GLY A 63 -4.52 -1.47 -4.38
N LEU A 64 -5.48 -1.96 -5.18
CA LEU A 64 -5.21 -2.91 -6.25
C LEU A 64 -4.90 -2.15 -7.55
N PRO A 65 -3.66 -2.22 -8.08
CA PRO A 65 -3.33 -1.48 -9.28
C PRO A 65 -4.11 -2.03 -10.48
N ARG A 66 -4.75 -1.13 -11.21
CA ARG A 66 -5.43 -1.40 -12.48
C ARG A 66 -4.79 -0.56 -13.57
N SER A 67 -4.74 -1.10 -14.78
CA SER A 67 -4.41 -0.29 -15.96
C SER A 67 -5.60 0.60 -16.31
N LEU A 68 -5.36 1.69 -17.06
CA LEU A 68 -6.46 2.55 -17.54
C LEU A 68 -7.45 1.81 -18.45
N LYS A 69 -7.05 0.66 -19.02
CA LYS A 69 -7.92 -0.24 -19.80
C LYS A 69 -8.73 -1.21 -18.91
N GLY A 70 -8.74 -1.02 -17.58
CA GLY A 70 -9.47 -1.87 -16.62
C GLY A 70 -8.84 -3.24 -16.36
N ALA A 71 -7.95 -3.71 -17.24
CA ALA A 71 -7.18 -4.93 -17.02
C ALA A 71 -6.33 -4.81 -15.75
N ARG A 72 -6.25 -5.91 -14.99
CA ARG A 72 -5.43 -6.00 -13.78
C ARG A 72 -4.00 -5.61 -14.13
N ALA A 73 -3.49 -4.55 -13.55
CA ALA A 73 -2.08 -4.21 -13.73
C ALA A 73 -1.25 -5.14 -12.83
N ARG A 74 -0.06 -5.48 -13.30
CA ARG A 74 0.91 -6.16 -12.43
C ARG A 74 1.15 -5.25 -11.20
N PRO A 75 1.15 -5.80 -9.98
CA PRO A 75 1.58 -5.06 -8.80
C PRO A 75 2.93 -4.41 -9.09
N ARG A 76 2.99 -3.07 -8.94
CA ARG A 76 4.23 -2.31 -9.06
C ARG A 76 5.00 -2.42 -7.74
N SER A 77 5.43 -3.65 -7.48
CA SER A 77 6.41 -4.00 -6.46
C SER A 77 7.42 -4.87 -7.20
N ARG A 78 8.49 -4.25 -7.68
CA ARG A 78 9.47 -4.92 -8.52
C ARG A 78 10.06 -6.14 -7.79
N SER A 79 9.72 -7.34 -8.26
CA SER A 79 10.58 -8.52 -8.21
C SER A 79 10.84 -9.02 -9.64
N ALA A 80 12.08 -9.47 -9.86
CA ALA A 80 12.76 -9.86 -11.10
C ALA A 80 13.39 -8.72 -11.94
N PRO A 81 14.74 -8.67 -12.06
CA PRO A 81 15.36 -8.03 -13.21
C PRO A 81 14.93 -8.76 -14.49
N SER A 82 14.64 -8.00 -15.54
CA SER A 82 14.51 -8.53 -16.90
C SER A 82 15.81 -9.27 -17.26
N PRO A 83 15.75 -10.47 -17.88
CA PRO A 83 16.94 -11.06 -18.47
C PRO A 83 17.37 -10.11 -19.59
N ARG A 84 18.40 -9.30 -19.33
CA ARG A 84 19.13 -8.67 -20.42
C ARG A 84 19.65 -9.81 -21.27
N SER A 85 19.29 -9.74 -22.55
CA SER A 85 19.78 -10.53 -23.67
C SER A 85 21.21 -11.03 -23.46
N SER A 86 21.41 -12.33 -23.67
CA SER A 86 22.72 -12.97 -23.82
C SER A 86 23.65 -12.15 -24.72
N PRO A 87 24.95 -12.07 -24.39
CA PRO A 87 25.92 -11.52 -25.33
C PRO A 87 26.04 -12.47 -26.53
N ALA A 88 25.96 -11.90 -27.73
CA ALA A 88 26.58 -12.48 -28.91
C ALA A 88 28.04 -12.03 -28.96
#